data_AF-W1XLC7-F1
#
_entry.id   AF-W1XLC7-F1
#
_cell.length_a   1.000
_cell.length_b   1.000
_cell.length_c   1.000
_cell.angle_alpha   90.00
_cell.angle_beta   90.00
_cell.angle_gamma   90.00
#
_symmetry.space_group_name_H-M   'P 1'
#
loop_
_entity.id
_entity.type
_entity.pdbx_description
1 polymer ?
#
loop_
_entity_poly.entity_id
_entity_poly.type
_entity_poly.pdbx_seq_one_letter_code
_entity_poly.pdbx_strand_id
1 'polypeptide(L)'
;FMAVVTENSLKIYKANESKPTNIDLKGRSISYFNWMPDRNYAVMGLYDSRDVVMARLNADDPEHEVDTKLEDLPRGSKIVDAAYSEATNVVYMKV
;
A
#
# COMPACT_ATOMS: atom_id res chain seq x y z
N PHE A 1 -9.15 -6.07 -11.45
CA PHE A 1 -7.95 -6.58 -10.77
C PHE A 1 -8.35 -7.31 -9.49
N MET A 2 -7.52 -8.23 -9.01
CA MET A 2 -7.64 -8.86 -7.69
C MET A 2 -6.26 -8.83 -7.02
N ALA A 3 -6.20 -8.41 -5.77
CA ALA A 3 -4.97 -8.42 -4.99
C ALA A 3 -5.00 -9.55 -3.96
N VAL A 4 -3.92 -10.33 -3.88
CA VAL A 4 -3.67 -11.27 -2.79
C VAL A 4 -2.57 -10.67 -1.93
N VAL A 5 -2.91 -10.37 -0.67
CA VAL A 5 -2.08 -9.63 0.27
C VAL A 5 -1.75 -10.51 1.45
N THR A 6 -0.47 -10.64 1.76
CA THR A 6 0.03 -11.16 3.03
C THR A 6 0.94 -10.12 3.66
N GLU A 7 1.40 -10.35 4.88
CA GLU A 7 2.34 -9.44 5.54
C GLU A 7 3.61 -9.19 4.72
N ASN A 8 4.08 -10.15 3.92
CA ASN A 8 5.36 -10.06 3.20
C ASN A 8 5.22 -10.21 1.68
N SER A 9 4.00 -10.19 1.14
CA SER A 9 3.78 -10.36 -0.29
C SER A 9 2.52 -9.65 -0.74
N LEU A 10 2.64 -8.99 -1.89
CA LEU A 10 1.51 -8.48 -2.65
C LEU A 10 1.57 -9.02 -4.06
N LYS A 11 0.51 -9.71 -4.46
CA LYS A 11 0.33 -10.23 -5.82
C LYS A 11 -0.91 -9.62 -6.44
N ILE A 12 -0.77 -9.05 -7.63
CA ILE A 12 -1.87 -8.46 -8.39
C ILE A 12 -2.20 -9.38 -9.57
N TYR A 13 -3.47 -9.73 -9.68
CA TYR A 13 -4.04 -10.50 -10.78
C TYR A 13 -4.85 -9.57 -11.66
N LYS A 14 -4.54 -9.52 -12.96
CA LYS A 14 -5.32 -8.83 -13.98
C LYS A 14 -6.19 -9.83 -14.73
N ALA A 15 -7.40 -9.42 -15.08
CA ALA A 15 -8.27 -10.25 -15.93
C ALA A 15 -7.59 -10.46 -17.29
N ASN A 16 -7.67 -11.68 -17.82
CA ASN A 16 -7.05 -12.11 -19.08
C ASN A 16 -5.52 -12.23 -19.06
N GLU A 17 -4.87 -12.14 -17.90
CA GLU A 17 -3.46 -12.49 -17.74
C GLU A 17 -3.31 -13.82 -16.99
N SER A 18 -2.37 -14.65 -17.43
CA SER A 18 -2.16 -16.00 -16.87
C SER A 18 -1.25 -16.02 -15.64
N LYS A 19 -0.51 -14.94 -15.39
CA LYS A 19 0.44 -14.82 -14.27
C LYS A 19 0.15 -13.56 -13.47
N PRO A 20 0.23 -13.61 -12.13
CA PRO A 20 0.16 -12.41 -11.33
C PRO A 20 1.46 -11.61 -11.42
N THR A 21 1.35 -10.31 -11.21
CA THR A 21 2.49 -9.43 -10.95
C THR A 21 2.81 -9.45 -9.47
N ASN A 22 4.07 -9.75 -9.13
CA ASN A 22 4.55 -9.69 -7.76
C ASN A 22 5.15 -8.30 -7.50
N ILE A 23 4.69 -7.63 -6.46
CA ILE A 23 5.15 -6.29 -6.12
C ILE A 23 6.38 -6.41 -5.21
N ASP A 24 7.42 -5.64 -5.54
CA ASP A 24 8.59 -5.51 -4.69
C ASP A 24 8.29 -4.57 -3.51
N LEU A 25 8.29 -5.13 -2.30
CA LEU A 25 8.06 -4.38 -1.06
C LEU A 25 9.33 -3.73 -0.51
N LYS A 26 10.46 -3.82 -1.23
CA LYS A 26 11.75 -3.20 -0.86
C LYS A 26 12.22 -3.61 0.53
N GLY A 27 11.98 -4.86 0.91
CA GLY A 27 12.32 -5.41 2.23
C GLY A 27 11.40 -5.01 3.38
N ARG A 28 10.26 -4.37 3.10
CA ARG A 28 9.26 -3.96 4.11
C ARG A 28 8.08 -4.94 4.16
N SER A 29 7.35 -4.91 5.27
CA SER A 29 6.12 -5.67 5.48
C SER A 29 4.88 -4.79 5.33
N ILE A 30 3.75 -5.39 4.97
CA ILE A 30 2.46 -4.74 4.79
C ILE A 30 1.69 -4.79 6.12
N SER A 31 1.26 -3.62 6.59
CA SER A 31 0.40 -3.44 7.77
C SER A 31 -1.04 -3.05 7.40
N TYR A 32 -1.20 -2.34 6.28
CA TYR A 32 -2.48 -1.88 5.77
C TYR A 32 -2.51 -1.99 4.25
N PHE A 33 -3.66 -2.36 3.71
CA PHE A 33 -3.90 -2.38 2.27
C PHE A 33 -5.35 -2.01 1.98
N ASN A 34 -5.54 -1.08 1.05
CA ASN A 34 -6.86 -0.74 0.55
C ASN A 34 -6.82 -0.55 -0.96
N TRP A 35 -7.74 -1.24 -1.64
CA TRP A 35 -7.89 -1.14 -3.08
C TRP A 35 -8.87 -0.03 -3.43
N MET A 36 -8.50 0.86 -4.36
CA MET A 36 -9.36 1.91 -4.90
C MET A 36 -9.83 1.48 -6.30
N PRO A 37 -10.93 0.72 -6.41
CA PRO A 37 -11.36 0.10 -7.66
C PRO A 37 -11.76 1.12 -8.74
N ASP A 38 -12.14 2.33 -8.32
CA ASP A 38 -12.51 3.45 -9.18
C ASP A 38 -11.31 4.07 -9.93
N ARG A 39 -10.07 3.87 -9.43
CA ARG A 39 -8.89 4.59 -9.94
C ARG A 39 -7.71 3.68 -10.30
N ASN A 40 -7.87 2.35 -10.27
CA ASN A 40 -6.80 1.37 -10.45
C ASN A 40 -5.59 1.60 -9.52
N TYR A 41 -5.79 2.26 -8.38
CA TYR A 41 -4.75 2.47 -7.37
C TYR A 41 -4.99 1.58 -6.15
N ALA A 42 -3.91 1.30 -5.43
CA ALA A 42 -3.97 0.81 -4.06
C ALA A 42 -3.21 1.74 -3.13
N VAL A 43 -3.69 1.85 -1.90
CA VAL A 43 -2.97 2.50 -0.80
C VAL A 43 -2.45 1.41 0.12
N MET A 44 -1.20 1.55 0.53
CA MET A 44 -0.51 0.58 1.36
C MET A 44 0.19 1.26 2.53
N GLY A 45 0.09 0.65 3.71
CA GLY A 45 0.94 0.97 4.84
C GLY A 45 2.05 -0.07 4.93
N LEU A 46 3.28 0.34 4.64
CA LEU A 46 4.48 -0.47 4.74
C LEU A 46 5.22 -0.14 6.04
N TYR A 47 5.90 -1.13 6.61
CA TYR A 47 6.69 -0.91 7.80
C TYR A 47 7.92 -1.83 7.84
N ASP A 48 8.94 -1.39 8.57
CA ASP A 48 10.05 -2.22 9.03
C ASP A 48 10.34 -1.95 10.52
N SER A 49 11.49 -2.37 11.02
CA SER A 49 11.87 -2.18 12.44
C SER A 49 12.02 -0.71 12.87
N ARG A 50 12.14 0.23 11.92
CA ARG A 50 12.46 1.64 12.12
C ARG A 50 11.41 2.55 11.52
N ASP A 51 10.97 2.25 10.31
CA ASP A 51 10.24 3.19 9.47
C ASP A 51 8.84 2.69 9.16
N VAL A 52 7.90 3.63 9.11
CA VAL A 52 6.55 3.43 8.58
C VAL A 52 6.43 4.28 7.33
N VAL A 53 5.94 3.68 6.26
CA VAL A 53 5.85 4.29 4.93
C VAL A 53 4.43 4.14 4.43
N MET A 54 3.84 5.22 3.94
CA MET A 54 2.60 5.18 3.19
C MET A 54 2.94 5.19 1.71
N ALA A 55 2.40 4.24 0.96
CA ALA A 55 2.64 4.09 -0.46
C ALA A 55 1.34 4.06 -1.26
N ARG A 56 1.40 4.60 -2.47
CA ARG A 56 0.37 4.46 -3.49
C ARG A 56 0.94 3.67 -4.66
N LEU A 57 0.26 2.59 -5.00
CA LEU A 57 0.60 1.69 -6.09
C LEU A 57 -0.38 1.85 -7.23
N ASN A 58 0.11 1.99 -8.46
CA ASN A 58 -0.71 1.89 -9.67
C ASN A 58 -0.78 0.43 -10.13
N ALA A 59 -1.98 -0.14 -10.26
CA ALA A 59 -2.15 -1.51 -10.71
C ALA A 59 -1.77 -1.73 -12.18
N ASP A 60 -1.90 -0.68 -13.02
CA ASP A 60 -1.50 -0.72 -14.43
C ASP A 60 -0.01 -0.45 -14.64
N ASP A 61 0.66 0.16 -13.65
CA ASP A 61 2.09 0.47 -13.67
C ASP A 61 2.72 0.24 -12.29
N PRO A 62 2.87 -1.03 -11.88
CA PRO A 62 3.27 -1.39 -10.51
C PRO A 62 4.72 -1.03 -10.17
N GLU A 63 5.56 -0.71 -11.16
CA GLU A 63 6.93 -0.27 -10.93
C GLU A 63 6.99 1.21 -10.51
N HIS A 64 5.94 1.99 -10.79
CA HIS A 64 5.82 3.39 -10.41
C HIS A 64 5.00 3.53 -9.11
N GLU A 65 5.68 3.24 -7.99
CA GLU A 65 5.17 3.51 -6.64
C GLU A 65 5.52 4.94 -6.20
N VAL A 66 4.55 5.64 -5.62
CA VAL A 66 4.81 6.89 -4.90
C VAL A 66 4.71 6.60 -3.41
N ASP A 67 5.79 6.81 -2.67
CA ASP A 67 5.84 6.57 -1.23
C ASP A 67 6.24 7.82 -0.42
N THR A 68 5.85 7.83 0.85
CA THR A 68 6.21 8.86 1.81
C THR A 68 6.44 8.24 3.18
N LYS A 69 7.53 8.62 3.82
CA LYS A 69 7.88 8.16 5.17
C LYS A 69 7.11 8.97 6.21
N LEU A 70 6.52 8.30 7.19
CA LEU A 70 5.96 8.95 8.37
C LEU A 70 7.08 9.19 9.39
N GLU A 71 7.23 10.44 9.80
CA GLU A 71 8.24 10.88 10.77
C GLU A 71 7.67 10.89 12.19
N ASP A 72 8.56 10.92 13.20
CA ASP A 72 8.24 11.06 14.62
C ASP A 72 7.31 9.97 15.22
N LEU A 73 7.29 8.78 14.62
CA LEU A 73 6.57 7.63 15.16
C LEU A 73 7.44 6.80 16.12
N PRO A 74 6.84 6.23 17.19
CA PRO A 74 7.51 5.21 18.00
C PRO A 74 8.00 4.03 17.16
N ARG A 75 9.10 3.40 17.59
CA ARG A 75 9.59 2.18 16.92
C ARG A 75 8.55 1.06 17.00
N GLY A 76 8.36 0.37 15.88
CA GLY A 76 7.40 -0.72 15.75
C GLY A 76 5.95 -0.28 15.49
N SER A 77 5.71 1.02 15.28
CA SER A 77 4.44 1.54 14.79
C SER A 77 4.05 0.94 13.44
N LYS A 78 2.74 0.85 13.17
CA LYS A 78 2.18 0.28 11.94
C LYS A 78 0.89 1.00 11.60
N ILE A 79 0.62 1.25 10.33
CA ILE A 79 -0.70 1.78 9.94
C ILE A 79 -1.71 0.65 10.09
N VAL A 80 -2.74 0.86 10.90
CA VAL A 80 -3.82 -0.12 11.12
C VAL A 80 -5.09 0.24 10.37
N ASP A 81 -5.26 1.51 9.99
CA ASP A 81 -6.39 1.97 9.19
C ASP A 81 -6.08 3.29 8.46
N ALA A 82 -6.76 3.55 7.36
CA ALA A 82 -6.73 4.82 6.66
C ALA A 82 -8.05 5.14 5.96
N ALA A 83 -8.40 6.43 5.91
CA ALA A 83 -9.58 6.93 5.24
C ALA A 83 -9.22 8.18 4.41
N TYR A 84 -9.61 8.18 3.14
CA TYR A 84 -9.48 9.35 2.26
C TYR A 84 -10.76 10.17 2.29
N SER A 85 -10.61 11.48 2.49
CA SER A 85 -11.71 12.45 2.44
C SER A 85 -11.68 13.19 1.11
N GLU A 86 -12.68 12.95 0.25
CA GLU A 86 -12.85 13.70 -1.00
C GLU A 86 -13.15 15.18 -0.76
N ALA A 87 -13.82 15.50 0.36
CA ALA A 87 -14.20 16.87 0.71
C ALA A 87 -12.98 17.75 1.03
N THR A 88 -11.92 17.17 1.57
CA THR A 88 -10.73 17.91 2.04
C THR A 88 -9.44 17.51 1.31
N ASN A 89 -9.46 16.49 0.45
CA ASN A 89 -8.28 15.91 -0.18
C ASN A 89 -7.19 15.49 0.82
N VAL A 90 -7.59 15.01 2.01
CA VAL A 90 -6.70 14.56 3.08
C VAL A 90 -6.89 13.07 3.31
N VAL A 91 -5.79 12.38 3.65
CA VAL A 91 -5.83 11.02 4.17
C VAL A 91 -5.68 11.07 5.69
N TYR A 92 -6.65 10.51 6.40
CA TYR A 92 -6.57 10.23 7.83
C TYR A 92 -5.99 8.85 8.02
N MET A 93 -5.00 8.72 8.91
CA MET A 93 -4.35 7.45 9.21
C MET A 93 -4.46 7.15 10.71
N LYS A 94 -4.67 5.89 11.03
CA LYS A 94 -4.53 5.35 12.38
C LYS A 94 -3.26 4.51 12.43
N VAL A 95 -2.37 4.85 13.35
CA VAL A 95 -1.06 4.24 13.56
C VAL A 95 -0.98 3.63 14.96
#